data_AF-A8ZK83-F1
#
_entry.id   AF-A8ZK83-F1
#
_cell.length_a   1.000
_cell.length_b   1.000
_cell.length_c   1.000
_cell.angle_alpha   90.00
_cell.angle_beta   90.00
_cell.angle_gamma   90.00
#
_symmetry.space_group_name_H-M   'P 1'
#
loop_
_entity.id
_entity.type
_entity.pdbx_description
1 polymer ?
#
loop_
_entity_poly.entity_id
_entity_poly.type
_entity_poly.pdbx_seq_one_letter_code
_entity_poly.pdbx_strand_id
1 'polypeptide(L)'
;MMSGYYQRLWSKLKRKCLQYSYQAIADPKWFVMFCATRIQILRSLAILVTKHSSAQIYQDLEQGGNTLFPSLDVNKVVEHLKKDGLFFGINLPSDILHEVLAFSTQVEYHANSNPKLKFTLSDKEKSELKYQQIFVTANHIHSSLICPAIKKLENDSKLREIATKYLETIPVLLDSQIRWTFPVTVPLNEAVRGFFNFHYDLEDYRFIKFMFYLTDVPVSEGNHVFVKGSHRNKRLKDQFSLTRDSTDMGIINYYGHNNIENIYGKAGCGFVEDFYCFHKLTLPMSRSRLILEVKFAMNSYLF
;
A
#
# COMPACT_ATOMS: atom_id res chain seq x y z
N MET A 1 29.11 -10.18 -25.39
CA MET A 1 28.38 -10.65 -24.18
C MET A 1 27.67 -9.47 -23.55
N MET A 2 26.33 -9.45 -23.51
CA MET A 2 25.60 -8.43 -22.71
C MET A 2 26.02 -8.59 -21.25
N SER A 3 26.43 -7.50 -20.59
CA SER A 3 26.82 -7.53 -19.18
C SER A 3 25.68 -8.12 -18.32
N GLY A 4 26.02 -8.76 -17.19
CA GLY A 4 25.04 -9.40 -16.30
C GLY A 4 23.94 -8.44 -15.79
N TYR A 5 24.20 -7.12 -15.82
CA TYR A 5 23.20 -6.09 -15.56
C TYR A 5 22.06 -6.08 -16.60
N TYR A 6 22.40 -6.07 -17.89
CA TYR A 6 21.41 -6.02 -18.96
C TYR A 6 20.57 -7.29 -19.03
N GLN A 7 21.15 -8.44 -18.73
CA GLN A 7 20.40 -9.70 -18.65
C GLN A 7 19.34 -9.67 -17.55
N ARG A 8 19.70 -9.18 -16.34
CA ARG A 8 18.76 -9.03 -15.23
C ARG A 8 17.65 -8.03 -15.57
N LEU A 9 18.02 -6.87 -16.12
CA LEU A 9 17.04 -5.85 -16.54
C LEU A 9 16.08 -6.40 -17.59
N TRP A 10 16.58 -7.09 -18.61
CA TRP A 10 15.76 -7.71 -19.65
C TRP A 10 14.80 -8.75 -19.08
N SER A 11 15.28 -9.63 -18.18
CA SER A 11 14.45 -10.64 -17.54
C SER A 11 13.30 -10.01 -16.73
N LYS A 12 13.60 -8.93 -16.00
CA LYS A 12 12.61 -8.18 -15.23
C LYS A 12 11.58 -7.51 -16.13
N LEU A 13 12.01 -6.87 -17.21
CA LEU A 13 11.13 -6.25 -18.20
C LEU A 13 10.21 -7.29 -18.85
N LYS A 14 10.75 -8.43 -19.30
CA LYS A 14 9.97 -9.52 -19.87
C LYS A 14 8.88 -10.01 -18.92
N ARG A 15 9.21 -10.25 -17.65
CA ARG A 15 8.21 -10.66 -16.64
C ARG A 15 7.13 -9.60 -16.43
N LYS A 16 7.50 -8.32 -16.32
CA LYS A 16 6.53 -7.23 -16.15
C LYS A 16 5.63 -7.09 -17.37
N CYS A 17 6.17 -7.17 -18.59
CA CYS A 17 5.36 -7.17 -19.80
C CYS A 17 4.37 -8.34 -19.81
N LEU A 18 4.82 -9.57 -19.52
CA LEU A 18 3.91 -10.73 -19.45
C LEU A 18 2.81 -10.54 -18.39
N GLN A 19 3.17 -10.05 -17.20
CA GLN A 19 2.21 -9.76 -16.14
C GLN A 19 1.16 -8.73 -16.61
N TYR A 20 1.61 -7.63 -17.23
CA TYR A 20 0.72 -6.57 -17.71
C TYR A 20 -0.13 -7.01 -18.89
N SER A 21 0.39 -7.86 -19.78
CA SER A 21 -0.40 -8.42 -20.88
C SER A 21 -1.51 -9.33 -20.37
N TYR A 22 -1.21 -10.20 -19.39
CA TYR A 22 -2.24 -11.05 -18.76
C TYR A 22 -3.33 -10.19 -18.12
N GLN A 23 -2.93 -9.17 -17.35
CA GLN A 23 -3.86 -8.25 -16.71
C GLN A 23 -4.71 -7.46 -17.71
N ALA A 24 -4.10 -6.97 -18.79
CA ALA A 24 -4.79 -6.20 -19.82
C ALA A 24 -5.84 -7.02 -20.57
N ILE A 25 -5.60 -8.32 -20.74
CA ILE A 25 -6.58 -9.25 -21.33
C ILE A 25 -7.73 -9.50 -20.35
N ALA A 26 -7.42 -9.69 -19.06
CA ALA A 26 -8.43 -9.93 -18.03
C ALA A 26 -9.31 -8.70 -17.76
N ASP A 27 -8.72 -7.50 -17.77
CA ASP A 27 -9.39 -6.23 -17.55
C ASP A 27 -8.83 -5.14 -18.49
N PRO A 28 -9.44 -4.94 -19.68
CA PRO A 28 -9.01 -3.90 -20.60
C PRO A 28 -9.16 -2.48 -20.05
N LYS A 29 -10.10 -2.24 -19.12
CA LYS A 29 -10.28 -0.92 -18.49
C LYS A 29 -9.11 -0.61 -17.57
N TRP A 30 -8.63 -1.62 -16.83
CA TRP A 30 -7.40 -1.50 -16.05
C TRP A 30 -6.22 -1.08 -16.93
N PHE A 31 -6.07 -1.65 -18.13
CA PHE A 31 -4.94 -1.32 -19.00
C PHE A 31 -4.97 0.15 -19.47
N VAL A 32 -6.15 0.67 -19.79
CA VAL A 32 -6.34 2.08 -20.14
C VAL A 32 -5.98 2.97 -18.94
N MET A 33 -6.48 2.64 -17.74
CA MET A 33 -6.12 3.35 -16.52
C MET A 33 -4.62 3.27 -16.25
N PHE A 34 -4.01 2.09 -16.36
CA PHE A 34 -2.59 1.86 -16.10
C PHE A 34 -1.72 2.69 -17.03
N CYS A 35 -2.06 2.77 -18.32
CA CYS A 35 -1.35 3.61 -19.28
C CYS A 35 -1.51 5.10 -18.98
N ALA A 36 -2.74 5.56 -18.70
CA ALA A 36 -3.02 6.96 -18.45
C ALA A 36 -2.44 7.46 -17.12
N THR A 37 -2.55 6.69 -16.04
CA THR A 37 -2.09 7.06 -14.68
C THR A 37 -0.57 7.25 -14.61
N ARG A 38 0.18 6.61 -15.50
CA ARG A 38 1.63 6.76 -15.59
C ARG A 38 2.06 8.17 -15.97
N ILE A 39 1.29 8.82 -16.86
CA ILE A 39 1.59 10.16 -17.34
C ILE A 39 0.80 11.16 -16.51
N GLN A 40 1.50 12.03 -15.77
CA GLN A 40 0.85 12.90 -14.78
C GLN A 40 -0.25 13.80 -15.36
N ILE A 41 -0.06 14.30 -16.58
CA ILE A 41 -1.06 15.14 -17.26
C ILE A 41 -2.31 14.31 -17.58
N LEU A 42 -2.14 13.11 -18.15
CA LEU A 42 -3.26 12.22 -18.48
C LEU A 42 -3.99 11.75 -17.21
N ARG A 43 -3.24 11.38 -16.16
CA ARG A 43 -3.79 11.08 -14.83
C ARG A 43 -4.64 12.23 -14.30
N SER A 44 -4.12 13.46 -14.35
CA SER A 44 -4.82 14.64 -13.83
C SER A 44 -6.10 14.94 -14.62
N LEU A 45 -6.07 14.79 -15.94
CA LEU A 45 -7.25 14.92 -16.79
C LEU A 45 -8.29 13.84 -16.48
N ALA A 46 -7.87 12.58 -16.36
CA ALA A 46 -8.78 11.49 -16.03
C ALA A 46 -9.46 11.70 -14.66
N ILE A 47 -8.70 12.14 -13.65
CA ILE A 47 -9.26 12.50 -12.35
C ILE A 47 -10.29 13.62 -12.50
N LEU A 48 -9.98 14.67 -13.27
CA LEU A 48 -10.89 15.80 -13.47
C LEU A 48 -12.24 15.37 -14.09
N VAL A 49 -12.20 14.47 -15.07
CA VAL A 49 -13.40 13.96 -15.77
C VAL A 49 -14.21 13.00 -14.91
N THR A 50 -13.58 12.33 -13.95
CA THR A 50 -14.23 11.34 -13.06
C THR A 50 -14.65 11.91 -11.71
N LYS A 51 -14.43 13.21 -11.46
CA LYS A 51 -14.89 13.86 -10.22
C LYS A 51 -16.42 13.85 -10.18
N HIS A 52 -16.96 13.43 -9.05
CA HIS A 52 -18.39 13.59 -8.79
C HIS A 52 -18.69 15.00 -8.29
N SER A 53 -19.92 15.47 -8.51
CA SER A 53 -20.36 16.74 -7.98
C SER A 53 -20.36 16.71 -6.45
N SER A 54 -19.97 17.82 -5.82
CA SER A 54 -19.98 17.96 -4.36
C SER A 54 -21.33 17.58 -3.74
N ALA A 55 -22.45 17.89 -4.40
CA ALA A 55 -23.79 17.56 -3.91
C ALA A 55 -24.02 16.05 -3.75
N GLN A 56 -23.55 15.22 -4.69
CA GLN A 56 -23.64 13.76 -4.61
C GLN A 56 -22.71 13.19 -3.53
N ILE A 57 -21.52 13.78 -3.39
CA ILE A 57 -20.52 13.39 -2.39
C ILE A 57 -21.02 13.64 -0.95
N TYR A 58 -21.65 14.79 -0.70
CA TYR A 58 -22.08 15.16 0.65
C TYR A 58 -23.36 14.44 1.10
N GLN A 59 -24.25 14.05 0.18
CA GLN A 59 -25.42 13.21 0.52
C GLN A 59 -25.03 11.83 1.10
N ASP A 60 -23.92 11.25 0.64
CA ASP A 60 -23.38 9.98 1.17
C ASP A 60 -22.69 10.15 2.54
N LEU A 61 -22.15 11.34 2.82
CA LEU A 61 -21.42 11.63 4.07
C LEU A 61 -22.36 12.08 5.21
N GLU A 62 -23.52 12.65 4.90
CA GLU A 62 -24.50 13.16 5.87
C GLU A 62 -25.25 12.05 6.63
N GLN A 63 -25.10 10.78 6.23
CA GLN A 63 -25.55 9.65 7.05
C GLN A 63 -24.58 9.44 8.22
N GLY A 64 -24.74 10.26 9.27
CA GLY A 64 -23.93 10.28 10.49
C GLY A 64 -23.50 8.88 10.95
N GLY A 65 -22.27 8.50 10.57
CA GLY A 65 -21.70 7.20 10.90
C GLY A 65 -20.84 7.29 12.16
N ASN A 66 -20.74 6.17 12.88
CA ASN A 66 -19.86 6.07 14.04
C ASN A 66 -18.38 6.21 13.60
N THR A 67 -17.59 6.90 14.43
CA THR A 67 -16.13 7.01 14.22
C THR A 67 -15.35 6.50 15.43
N LEU A 68 -14.25 5.82 15.14
CA LEU A 68 -13.19 5.40 16.04
C LEU A 68 -12.18 6.54 16.30
N PHE A 69 -12.23 7.63 15.53
CA PHE A 69 -11.23 8.71 15.56
C PHE A 69 -11.85 10.09 15.85
N PRO A 70 -12.55 10.29 17.00
CA PRO A 70 -13.33 11.50 17.27
C PRO A 70 -12.51 12.80 17.24
N SER A 71 -11.22 12.75 17.54
CA SER A 71 -10.30 13.90 17.50
C SER A 71 -9.66 14.20 16.13
N LEU A 72 -9.85 13.32 15.14
CA LEU A 72 -9.22 13.48 13.83
C LEU A 72 -9.86 14.61 13.01
N ASP A 73 -9.05 15.59 12.60
CA ASP A 73 -9.47 16.66 11.69
C ASP A 73 -9.32 16.19 10.24
N VAL A 74 -10.45 15.88 9.60
CA VAL A 74 -10.51 15.37 8.22
C VAL A 74 -9.94 16.37 7.22
N ASN A 75 -10.22 17.67 7.37
CA ASN A 75 -9.77 18.68 6.41
C ASN A 75 -8.24 18.80 6.46
N LYS A 76 -7.68 18.84 7.68
CA LYS A 76 -6.23 18.84 7.87
C LYS A 76 -5.57 17.60 7.26
N VAL A 77 -6.16 16.42 7.39
CA VAL A 77 -5.64 15.18 6.78
C VAL A 77 -5.60 15.32 5.25
N VAL A 78 -6.71 15.75 4.65
CA VAL A 78 -6.84 15.91 3.20
C VAL A 78 -5.85 16.94 2.65
N GLU A 79 -5.62 18.05 3.37
CA GLU A 79 -4.62 19.05 3.00
C GLU A 79 -3.20 18.45 2.95
N HIS A 80 -2.81 17.66 3.95
CA HIS A 80 -1.51 17.01 3.98
C HIS A 80 -1.37 15.95 2.88
N LEU A 81 -2.43 15.17 2.60
CA LEU A 81 -2.43 14.23 1.48
C LEU A 81 -2.27 14.96 0.13
N LYS A 82 -2.97 16.07 -0.09
CA LYS A 82 -2.83 16.86 -1.32
C LYS A 82 -1.44 17.48 -1.45
N LYS A 83 -0.85 17.95 -0.35
CA LYS A 83 0.46 18.58 -0.33
C LYS A 83 1.60 17.57 -0.47
N ASP A 84 1.66 16.63 0.47
CA ASP A 84 2.80 15.74 0.73
C ASP A 84 2.50 14.29 0.39
N GLY A 85 1.23 13.89 0.31
CA GLY A 85 0.82 12.51 0.02
C GLY A 85 0.81 11.58 1.24
N LEU A 86 1.05 12.12 2.44
CA LEU A 86 1.14 11.37 3.69
C LEU A 86 0.57 12.18 4.86
N PHE A 87 -0.10 11.50 5.79
CA PHE A 87 -0.50 12.07 7.08
C PHE A 87 -0.37 11.05 8.20
N PHE A 88 0.18 11.46 9.34
CA PHE A 88 0.37 10.65 10.54
C PHE A 88 -0.63 10.99 11.64
N GLY A 89 -0.83 10.07 12.59
CA GLY A 89 -1.59 10.32 13.81
C GLY A 89 -3.02 9.78 13.78
N ILE A 90 -3.30 8.88 12.84
CA ILE A 90 -4.56 8.11 12.79
C ILE A 90 -4.35 6.85 13.63
N ASN A 91 -4.22 7.01 14.95
CA ASN A 91 -3.83 5.92 15.83
C ASN A 91 -5.02 5.03 16.20
N LEU A 92 -4.86 3.71 16.11
CA LEU A 92 -5.89 2.75 16.50
C LEU A 92 -6.22 2.89 18.00
N PRO A 93 -7.51 2.87 18.36
CA PRO A 93 -7.93 2.61 19.73
C PRO A 93 -7.38 1.28 20.25
N SER A 94 -7.08 1.20 21.54
CA SER A 94 -6.42 0.03 22.13
C SER A 94 -7.27 -1.24 22.06
N ASP A 95 -8.58 -1.12 22.19
CA ASP A 95 -9.53 -2.23 22.05
C ASP A 95 -9.53 -2.79 20.61
N ILE A 96 -9.55 -1.90 19.60
CA ILE A 96 -9.44 -2.27 18.19
C ILE A 96 -8.10 -2.98 17.92
N LEU A 97 -6.99 -2.42 18.42
CA LEU A 97 -5.67 -3.04 18.28
C LEU A 97 -5.63 -4.46 18.88
N HIS A 98 -6.14 -4.65 20.09
CA HIS A 98 -6.14 -5.96 20.76
C HIS A 98 -6.98 -6.99 20.01
N GLU A 99 -8.17 -6.61 19.51
CA GLU A 99 -9.03 -7.51 18.75
C GLU A 99 -8.37 -7.94 17.44
N VAL A 100 -7.75 -7.00 16.71
CA VAL A 100 -7.03 -7.30 15.46
C VAL A 100 -5.80 -8.17 15.71
N LEU A 101 -5.08 -7.93 16.81
CA LEU A 101 -3.95 -8.78 17.21
C LEU A 101 -4.39 -10.21 17.54
N ALA A 102 -5.46 -10.38 18.31
CA ALA A 102 -6.01 -11.70 18.62
C ALA A 102 -6.38 -12.44 17.32
N PHE A 103 -7.10 -11.77 16.43
CA PHE A 103 -7.45 -12.28 15.09
C PHE A 103 -6.21 -12.71 14.29
N SER A 104 -5.15 -11.90 14.28
CA SER A 104 -3.93 -12.19 13.51
C SER A 104 -3.24 -13.50 13.91
N THR A 105 -3.43 -13.98 15.14
CA THR A 105 -2.83 -15.24 15.60
C THR A 105 -3.60 -16.48 15.16
N GLN A 106 -4.84 -16.32 14.68
CA GLN A 106 -5.79 -17.41 14.44
C GLN A 106 -6.08 -17.66 12.95
N VAL A 107 -5.46 -16.90 12.05
CA VAL A 107 -5.74 -16.99 10.61
C VAL A 107 -4.66 -17.72 9.81
N GLU A 108 -5.10 -18.23 8.65
CA GLU A 108 -4.19 -18.69 7.60
C GLU A 108 -3.67 -17.51 6.79
N TYR A 109 -2.38 -17.55 6.46
CA TYR A 109 -1.69 -16.59 5.62
C TYR A 109 -1.23 -17.21 4.32
N HIS A 110 -1.11 -16.38 3.28
CA HIS A 110 -0.41 -16.69 2.05
C HIS A 110 1.00 -16.08 2.07
N ALA A 111 2.03 -16.91 1.95
CA ALA A 111 3.42 -16.45 1.98
C ALA A 111 3.88 -15.89 0.63
N ASN A 112 4.73 -14.86 0.68
CA ASN A 112 5.40 -14.24 -0.47
C ASN A 112 4.44 -13.85 -1.60
N SER A 113 3.22 -13.42 -1.26
CA SER A 113 2.14 -13.12 -2.21
C SER A 113 1.78 -14.27 -3.16
N ASN A 114 1.99 -15.53 -2.73
CA ASN A 114 1.64 -16.72 -3.50
C ASN A 114 0.48 -17.47 -2.82
N PRO A 115 -0.71 -17.54 -3.45
CA PRO A 115 -1.89 -18.17 -2.84
C PRO A 115 -1.76 -19.68 -2.61
N LYS A 116 -0.73 -20.33 -3.17
CA LYS A 116 -0.44 -21.75 -2.95
C LYS A 116 0.38 -22.00 -1.67
N LEU A 117 1.05 -20.98 -1.14
CA LEU A 117 1.93 -21.08 0.04
C LEU A 117 1.15 -20.73 1.30
N LYS A 118 0.25 -21.62 1.70
CA LYS A 118 -0.64 -21.45 2.85
C LYS A 118 0.02 -21.94 4.15
N PHE A 119 -0.12 -21.17 5.22
CA PHE A 119 0.37 -21.55 6.55
C PHE A 119 -0.32 -20.75 7.67
N THR A 120 -0.29 -21.26 8.90
CA THR A 120 -0.60 -20.49 10.12
C THR A 120 0.71 -20.02 10.74
N LEU A 121 0.69 -18.95 11.55
CA LEU A 121 1.92 -18.44 12.18
C LEU A 121 2.66 -19.49 13.01
N SER A 122 1.92 -20.36 13.72
CA SER A 122 2.49 -21.45 14.51
C SER A 122 3.18 -22.53 13.65
N ASP A 123 2.74 -22.71 12.41
CA ASP A 123 3.29 -23.72 11.50
C ASP A 123 4.31 -23.16 10.49
N LYS A 124 4.77 -21.91 10.67
CA LYS A 124 5.63 -21.24 9.68
C LYS A 124 6.86 -22.06 9.30
N GLU A 125 7.67 -22.47 10.27
CA GLU A 125 8.94 -23.20 10.01
C GLU A 125 8.69 -24.54 9.32
N LYS A 126 7.69 -25.30 9.80
CA LYS A 126 7.25 -26.55 9.19
C LYS A 126 6.80 -26.35 7.74
N SER A 127 6.14 -25.23 7.47
CA SER A 127 5.65 -24.88 6.13
C SER A 127 6.81 -24.47 5.21
N GLU A 128 7.77 -23.68 5.69
CA GLU A 128 8.97 -23.32 4.92
C GLU A 128 9.77 -24.57 4.51
N LEU A 129 9.90 -25.56 5.40
CA LEU A 129 10.50 -26.86 5.08
C LEU A 129 9.70 -27.64 4.03
N LYS A 130 8.38 -27.74 4.22
CA LYS A 130 7.48 -28.43 3.29
C LYS A 130 7.52 -27.83 1.88
N TYR A 131 7.50 -26.51 1.78
CA TYR A 131 7.51 -25.79 0.50
C TYR A 131 8.91 -25.54 -0.05
N GLN A 132 9.96 -25.86 0.72
CA GLN A 132 11.36 -25.59 0.40
C GLN A 132 11.59 -24.10 0.04
N GLN A 133 10.91 -23.20 0.75
CA GLN A 133 10.92 -21.78 0.46
C GLN A 133 10.84 -20.97 1.75
N ILE A 134 11.69 -19.96 1.86
CA ILE A 134 11.68 -19.02 2.97
C ILE A 134 10.57 -17.98 2.77
N PHE A 135 9.83 -17.71 3.83
CA PHE A 135 8.70 -16.79 3.87
C PHE A 135 9.18 -15.44 4.41
N VAL A 136 9.33 -14.47 3.50
CA VAL A 136 9.77 -13.11 3.83
C VAL A 136 8.57 -12.24 4.15
N THR A 137 7.47 -12.42 3.42
CA THR A 137 6.20 -11.73 3.67
C THR A 137 5.08 -12.74 3.77
N ALA A 138 4.01 -12.36 4.45
CA ALA A 138 2.77 -13.13 4.46
C ALA A 138 1.57 -12.22 4.62
N ASN A 139 0.46 -12.50 3.93
CA ASN A 139 -0.74 -11.69 4.03
C ASN A 139 -2.02 -12.52 4.11
N HIS A 140 -2.97 -11.98 4.85
CA HIS A 140 -4.35 -12.44 4.90
C HIS A 140 -5.22 -11.32 4.32
N ILE A 141 -5.83 -11.57 3.17
CA ILE A 141 -6.70 -10.63 2.45
C ILE A 141 -8.13 -10.72 2.96
N HIS A 142 -8.97 -9.72 2.67
CA HIS A 142 -10.38 -9.70 3.06
C HIS A 142 -10.60 -9.93 4.56
N SER A 143 -9.72 -9.36 5.38
CA SER A 143 -9.67 -9.61 6.83
C SER A 143 -10.96 -9.20 7.55
N SER A 144 -11.68 -8.21 7.01
CA SER A 144 -12.96 -7.74 7.54
C SER A 144 -14.11 -8.73 7.42
N LEU A 145 -14.01 -9.77 6.59
CA LEU A 145 -15.02 -10.82 6.51
C LEU A 145 -15.09 -11.66 7.79
N ILE A 146 -14.01 -11.66 8.57
CA ILE A 146 -13.85 -12.50 9.76
C ILE A 146 -13.65 -11.63 11.01
N CYS A 147 -12.95 -10.50 10.93
CA CYS A 147 -12.63 -9.64 12.07
C CYS A 147 -13.58 -8.42 12.17
N PRO A 148 -14.46 -8.36 13.19
CA PRO A 148 -15.38 -7.23 13.38
C PRO A 148 -14.69 -5.88 13.57
N ALA A 149 -13.56 -5.83 14.28
CA ALA A 149 -12.76 -4.61 14.45
C ALA A 149 -12.27 -4.04 13.11
N ILE A 150 -11.81 -4.90 12.18
CA ILE A 150 -11.42 -4.46 10.84
C ILE A 150 -12.67 -4.00 10.07
N LYS A 151 -13.80 -4.68 10.23
CA LYS A 151 -15.06 -4.25 9.61
C LYS A 151 -15.52 -2.88 10.10
N LYS A 152 -15.31 -2.56 11.39
CA LYS A 152 -15.57 -1.22 11.93
C LYS A 152 -14.66 -0.17 11.28
N LEU A 153 -13.38 -0.47 11.07
CA LEU A 153 -12.45 0.44 10.37
C LEU A 153 -12.85 0.70 8.91
N GLU A 154 -13.27 -0.32 8.17
CA GLU A 154 -13.78 -0.15 6.79
C GLU A 154 -15.01 0.76 6.70
N ASN A 155 -15.81 0.80 7.77
CA ASN A 155 -17.05 1.58 7.84
C ASN A 155 -16.91 2.84 8.70
N ASP A 156 -15.69 3.18 9.14
CA ASP A 156 -15.45 4.38 9.93
C ASP A 156 -15.80 5.62 9.12
N SER A 157 -16.67 6.47 9.67
CA SER A 157 -17.17 7.64 8.96
C SER A 157 -16.08 8.64 8.59
N LYS A 158 -15.06 8.84 9.44
CA LYS A 158 -13.97 9.77 9.15
C LYS A 158 -12.97 9.22 8.14
N LEU A 159 -12.62 7.94 8.20
CA LEU A 159 -11.76 7.33 7.19
C LEU A 159 -12.42 7.41 5.80
N ARG A 160 -13.73 7.15 5.73
CA ARG A 160 -14.52 7.31 4.51
C ARG A 160 -14.58 8.77 4.07
N GLU A 161 -14.83 9.71 4.98
CA GLU A 161 -14.84 11.14 4.65
C GLU A 161 -13.50 11.63 4.08
N ILE A 162 -12.38 11.19 4.67
CA ILE A 162 -11.03 11.46 4.15
C ILE A 162 -10.87 10.89 2.74
N ALA A 163 -11.26 9.62 2.54
CA ALA A 163 -11.18 8.98 1.23
C ALA A 163 -12.03 9.72 0.19
N THR A 164 -13.28 10.02 0.51
CA THR A 164 -14.20 10.76 -0.36
C THR A 164 -13.63 12.14 -0.74
N LYS A 165 -13.15 12.92 0.24
CA LYS A 165 -12.62 14.27 0.00
C LYS A 165 -11.29 14.28 -0.75
N TYR A 166 -10.43 13.28 -0.54
CA TYR A 166 -9.14 13.18 -1.23
C TYR A 166 -9.29 12.64 -2.66
N LEU A 167 -10.12 11.62 -2.83
CA LEU A 167 -10.37 10.97 -4.12
C LEU A 167 -11.34 11.79 -4.99
N GLU A 168 -12.09 12.73 -4.39
CA GLU A 168 -13.05 13.62 -5.07
C GLU A 168 -14.14 12.85 -5.83
N THR A 169 -14.51 11.70 -5.28
CA THR A 169 -15.52 10.77 -5.78
C THR A 169 -16.09 9.94 -4.62
N ILE A 170 -17.14 9.17 -4.87
CA ILE A 170 -17.60 8.13 -3.94
C ILE A 170 -16.52 7.03 -3.90
N PRO A 171 -15.86 6.82 -2.75
CA PRO A 171 -14.70 5.93 -2.69
C PRO A 171 -15.14 4.47 -2.74
N VAL A 172 -14.44 3.68 -3.55
CA VAL A 172 -14.58 2.23 -3.56
C VAL A 172 -13.61 1.63 -2.55
N LEU A 173 -14.13 0.91 -1.56
CA LEU A 173 -13.34 0.07 -0.67
C LEU A 173 -12.85 -1.14 -1.47
N LEU A 174 -11.54 -1.28 -1.65
CA LEU A 174 -10.97 -2.37 -2.43
C LEU A 174 -10.70 -3.62 -1.59
N ASP A 175 -10.02 -3.44 -0.46
CA ASP A 175 -9.70 -4.54 0.46
C ASP A 175 -9.27 -4.01 1.82
N SER A 176 -9.35 -4.89 2.83
CA SER A 176 -8.61 -4.78 4.08
C SER A 176 -7.77 -6.04 4.32
N GLN A 177 -6.49 -5.86 4.58
CA GLN A 177 -5.56 -6.97 4.75
C GLN A 177 -4.59 -6.73 5.90
N ILE A 178 -4.19 -7.81 6.57
CA ILE A 178 -3.04 -7.80 7.48
C ILE A 178 -1.84 -8.44 6.80
N ARG A 179 -0.66 -7.87 7.01
CA ARG A 179 0.59 -8.30 6.37
C ARG A 179 1.75 -8.37 7.34
N TRP A 180 2.36 -9.55 7.41
CA TRP A 180 3.64 -9.79 8.05
C TRP A 180 4.80 -9.51 7.09
N THR A 181 5.87 -8.95 7.65
CA THR A 181 7.22 -9.00 7.09
C THR A 181 8.14 -9.61 8.14
N PHE A 182 8.82 -10.69 7.78
CA PHE A 182 9.69 -11.45 8.67
C PHE A 182 11.17 -11.09 8.44
N PRO A 183 12.00 -11.11 9.49
CA PRO A 183 13.44 -11.05 9.34
C PRO A 183 13.96 -12.26 8.57
N VAL A 184 14.89 -12.03 7.65
CA VAL A 184 15.56 -13.10 6.91
C VAL A 184 17.04 -12.78 6.76
N THR A 185 17.87 -13.81 6.88
CA THR A 185 19.33 -13.72 6.72
C THR A 185 19.79 -14.12 5.33
N VAL A 186 18.87 -14.57 4.47
CA VAL A 186 19.16 -15.06 3.12
C VAL A 186 18.97 -13.96 2.07
N PRO A 187 19.67 -14.06 0.91
CA PRO A 187 19.41 -13.19 -0.22
C PRO A 187 17.94 -13.25 -0.67
N LEU A 188 17.30 -12.09 -0.78
CA LEU A 188 15.93 -11.99 -1.26
C LEU A 188 15.82 -12.37 -2.73
N ASN A 189 14.83 -13.21 -3.04
CA ASN A 189 14.41 -13.44 -4.41
C ASN A 189 13.89 -12.14 -5.06
N GLU A 190 13.89 -12.08 -6.40
CA GLU A 190 13.52 -10.85 -7.09
C GLU A 190 12.04 -10.45 -6.92
N ALA A 191 11.14 -11.41 -6.71
CA ALA A 191 9.72 -11.14 -6.53
C ALA A 191 9.45 -10.33 -5.26
N VAL A 192 10.15 -10.67 -4.16
CA VAL A 192 10.02 -9.99 -2.87
C VAL A 192 10.93 -8.76 -2.79
N ARG A 193 12.05 -8.73 -3.52
CA ARG A 193 12.98 -7.59 -3.56
C ARG A 193 12.30 -6.28 -3.97
N GLY A 194 11.23 -6.34 -4.78
CA GLY A 194 10.49 -5.16 -5.22
C GLY A 194 9.96 -4.30 -4.07
N PHE A 195 9.50 -4.92 -2.98
CA PHE A 195 8.98 -4.20 -1.80
C PHE A 195 10.04 -3.35 -1.09
N PHE A 196 11.32 -3.71 -1.25
CA PHE A 196 12.44 -3.07 -0.56
C PHE A 196 13.18 -2.04 -1.42
N ASN A 197 12.83 -1.92 -2.70
CA ASN A 197 13.26 -0.82 -3.55
C ASN A 197 12.20 0.27 -3.53
N PHE A 198 12.59 1.53 -3.75
CA PHE A 198 11.60 2.58 -3.96
C PHE A 198 10.77 2.27 -5.19
N HIS A 199 9.46 2.18 -5.03
CA HIS A 199 8.49 1.97 -6.09
C HIS A 199 7.25 2.81 -5.84
N TYR A 200 6.35 2.86 -6.81
CA TYR A 200 5.02 3.42 -6.63
C TYR A 200 4.01 2.51 -7.29
N ASP A 201 2.82 2.47 -6.73
CA ASP A 201 1.76 1.57 -7.15
C ASP A 201 0.77 2.27 -8.10
N LEU A 202 0.17 1.48 -8.98
CA LEU A 202 -0.73 1.94 -10.04
C LEU A 202 -1.98 1.07 -10.06
N GLU A 203 -2.73 1.18 -8.99
CA GLU A 203 -3.96 0.41 -8.83
C GLU A 203 -5.21 1.17 -9.29
N ASP A 204 -5.13 2.51 -9.31
CA ASP A 204 -6.13 3.40 -9.88
C ASP A 204 -5.51 4.79 -10.14
N TYR A 205 -6.27 5.71 -10.74
CA TYR A 205 -5.90 7.11 -10.93
C TYR A 205 -5.57 7.82 -9.63
N ARG A 206 -6.32 7.54 -8.56
CA ARG A 206 -5.96 7.82 -7.17
C ARG A 206 -6.45 6.68 -6.29
N PHE A 207 -5.63 6.32 -5.33
CA PHE A 207 -6.04 5.44 -4.25
C PHE A 207 -5.17 5.74 -3.04
N ILE A 208 -5.74 5.50 -1.87
CA ILE A 208 -5.06 5.68 -0.59
C ILE A 208 -5.15 4.40 0.22
N LYS A 209 -4.18 4.21 1.10
CA LYS A 209 -4.27 3.18 2.14
C LYS A 209 -4.14 3.84 3.50
N PHE A 210 -5.07 3.51 4.38
CA PHE A 210 -4.87 3.67 5.81
C PHE A 210 -4.06 2.48 6.28
N MET A 211 -2.96 2.76 6.95
CA MET A 211 -2.02 1.76 7.44
C MET A 211 -1.85 1.91 8.95
N PHE A 212 -1.89 0.79 9.66
CA PHE A 212 -1.76 0.76 11.11
C PHE A 212 -0.74 -0.30 11.50
N TYR A 213 0.30 0.10 12.22
CA TYR A 213 1.24 -0.87 12.79
C TYR A 213 0.56 -1.66 13.90
N LEU A 214 0.61 -2.98 13.81
CA LEU A 214 0.07 -3.88 14.84
C LEU A 214 1.17 -4.38 15.77
N THR A 215 2.43 -4.27 15.36
CA THR A 215 3.61 -4.46 16.22
C THR A 215 4.45 -3.20 16.30
N ASP A 216 5.29 -3.09 17.33
CA ASP A 216 6.27 -2.00 17.43
C ASP A 216 7.25 -2.03 16.26
N VAL A 217 7.47 -0.86 15.64
CA VAL A 217 8.40 -0.66 14.53
C VAL A 217 9.43 0.39 14.93
N PRO A 218 10.71 0.01 15.06
CA PRO A 218 11.77 0.96 15.37
C PRO A 218 12.15 1.78 14.13
N VAL A 219 12.83 2.90 14.34
CA VAL A 219 13.35 3.75 13.25
C VAL A 219 14.41 3.04 12.40
N SER A 220 15.11 2.06 12.97
CA SER A 220 16.31 1.45 12.38
C SER A 220 16.02 0.30 11.40
N GLU A 221 14.85 -0.31 11.45
CA GLU A 221 14.54 -1.53 10.68
C GLU A 221 13.03 -1.74 10.51
N GLY A 222 12.64 -2.48 9.47
CA GLY A 222 11.24 -2.85 9.23
C GLY A 222 10.29 -1.68 8.95
N ASN A 223 10.81 -0.46 8.89
CA ASN A 223 10.06 0.77 8.79
C ASN A 223 9.63 1.06 7.35
N HIS A 224 8.47 1.67 7.19
CA HIS A 224 8.01 2.11 5.87
C HIS A 224 8.72 3.43 5.54
N VAL A 225 9.18 3.60 4.30
CA VAL A 225 9.90 4.79 3.87
C VAL A 225 9.15 5.42 2.71
N PHE A 226 8.85 6.69 2.81
CA PHE A 226 7.97 7.42 1.91
C PHE A 226 8.67 8.66 1.34
N VAL A 227 8.30 9.07 0.12
CA VAL A 227 8.85 10.28 -0.53
C VAL A 227 7.76 11.33 -0.71
N LYS A 228 7.78 12.36 0.14
CA LYS A 228 6.83 13.47 0.16
C LYS A 228 6.73 14.18 -1.19
N GLY A 229 5.50 14.46 -1.61
CA GLY A 229 5.19 15.23 -2.81
C GLY A 229 5.51 14.53 -4.13
N SER A 230 5.96 13.28 -4.10
CA SER A 230 6.38 12.57 -5.31
C SER A 230 5.22 12.14 -6.20
N HIS A 231 3.98 12.13 -5.71
CA HIS A 231 2.77 12.00 -6.53
C HIS A 231 2.57 13.19 -7.48
N ARG A 232 2.98 14.39 -7.05
CA ARG A 232 2.86 15.63 -7.83
C ARG A 232 4.08 15.94 -8.68
N ASN A 233 5.26 15.51 -8.23
CA ASN A 233 6.54 15.83 -8.88
C ASN A 233 7.24 14.58 -9.45
N LYS A 234 6.52 13.71 -10.15
CA LYS A 234 7.08 12.46 -10.69
C LYS A 234 7.99 12.74 -11.89
N ARG A 235 9.24 12.28 -11.84
CA ARG A 235 10.20 12.44 -12.95
C ARG A 235 9.66 11.85 -14.26
N LEU A 236 9.95 12.50 -15.38
CA LEU A 236 9.61 12.00 -16.72
C LEU A 236 10.06 10.55 -16.93
N LYS A 237 11.30 10.22 -16.58
CA LYS A 237 11.81 8.84 -16.71
C LYS A 237 11.00 7.81 -15.93
N ASP A 238 10.43 8.19 -14.79
CA ASP A 238 9.62 7.28 -13.97
C ASP A 238 8.24 7.10 -14.62
N GLN A 239 7.65 8.17 -15.14
CA GLN A 239 6.37 8.12 -15.88
C GLN A 239 6.43 7.11 -17.05
N PHE A 240 7.55 7.08 -17.79
CA PHE A 240 7.75 6.14 -18.91
C PHE A 240 8.39 4.80 -18.52
N SER A 241 8.74 4.57 -17.24
CA SER A 241 9.37 3.32 -16.78
C SER A 241 8.35 2.18 -16.62
N LEU A 242 8.62 1.02 -17.22
CA LEU A 242 7.81 -0.19 -17.04
C LEU A 242 8.07 -0.89 -15.69
N THR A 243 9.21 -0.66 -15.06
CA THR A 243 9.56 -1.33 -13.79
C THR A 243 9.01 -0.61 -12.57
N ARG A 244 8.70 0.68 -12.71
CA ARG A 244 8.11 1.55 -11.66
C ARG A 244 8.93 1.61 -10.36
N ASP A 245 10.22 1.35 -10.44
CA ASP A 245 11.12 1.40 -9.30
C ASP A 245 12.32 2.31 -9.53
N SER A 246 12.96 2.71 -8.43
CA SER A 246 14.12 3.58 -8.42
C SER A 246 15.09 3.21 -7.31
N THR A 247 16.35 3.59 -7.51
CA THR A 247 17.39 3.43 -6.49
C THR A 247 17.30 4.53 -5.45
N ASP A 248 17.79 4.26 -4.24
CA ASP A 248 17.93 5.25 -3.16
C ASP A 248 18.63 6.52 -3.63
N MET A 249 19.80 6.38 -4.25
CA MET A 249 20.54 7.53 -4.80
C MET A 249 19.73 8.28 -5.85
N GLY A 250 18.99 7.56 -6.69
CA GLY A 250 18.11 8.19 -7.67
C GLY A 250 17.02 9.02 -7.01
N ILE A 251 16.39 8.50 -5.95
CA ILE A 251 15.37 9.22 -5.17
C ILE A 251 15.98 10.43 -4.47
N ILE A 252 17.07 10.24 -3.72
CA ILE A 252 17.74 11.30 -2.96
C ILE A 252 18.20 12.44 -3.89
N ASN A 253 18.82 12.12 -5.02
CA ASN A 253 19.33 13.15 -5.94
C ASN A 253 18.23 14.01 -6.57
N TYR A 254 17.01 13.49 -6.71
CA TYR A 254 15.92 14.23 -7.35
C TYR A 254 14.94 14.87 -6.36
N TYR A 255 14.51 14.11 -5.35
CA TYR A 255 13.53 14.59 -4.37
C TYR A 255 14.20 15.24 -3.16
N GLY A 256 15.49 14.99 -2.92
CA GLY A 256 16.22 15.51 -1.76
C GLY A 256 15.95 14.71 -0.48
N HIS A 257 16.94 14.69 0.41
CA HIS A 257 16.87 13.93 1.67
C HIS A 257 15.72 14.41 2.57
N ASN A 258 15.42 15.71 2.59
CA ASN A 258 14.38 16.31 3.44
C ASN A 258 12.95 15.89 3.06
N ASN A 259 12.78 15.28 1.88
CA ASN A 259 11.50 14.76 1.43
C ASN A 259 11.34 13.25 1.66
N ILE A 260 12.34 12.58 2.23
CA ILE A 260 12.27 11.16 2.57
C ILE A 260 11.86 11.03 4.04
N GLU A 261 10.70 10.42 4.26
CA GLU A 261 10.13 10.19 5.59
C GLU A 261 10.26 8.73 5.99
N ASN A 262 10.75 8.51 7.21
CA ASN A 262 10.78 7.19 7.83
C ASN A 262 9.56 7.07 8.74
N ILE A 263 8.69 6.12 8.45
CA ILE A 263 7.47 5.84 9.21
C ILE A 263 7.77 4.70 10.18
N TYR A 264 7.77 5.02 11.47
CA TYR A 264 8.02 4.10 12.57
C TYR A 264 7.12 4.49 13.74
N GLY A 265 6.97 3.62 14.74
CA GLY A 265 6.08 3.87 15.86
C GLY A 265 5.75 2.64 16.68
N LYS A 266 4.97 2.85 17.72
CA LYS A 266 4.45 1.77 18.56
C LYS A 266 3.28 1.06 17.87
N ALA A 267 2.97 -0.15 18.33
CA ALA A 267 1.72 -0.80 17.95
C ALA A 267 0.53 0.15 18.19
N GLY A 268 -0.37 0.22 17.21
CA GLY A 268 -1.48 1.17 17.16
C GLY A 268 -1.18 2.47 16.41
N CYS A 269 0.08 2.82 16.15
CA CYS A 269 0.40 3.99 15.32
C CYS A 269 -0.14 3.81 13.90
N GLY A 270 -0.83 4.83 13.40
CA GLY A 270 -1.39 4.78 12.05
C GLY A 270 -1.23 6.06 11.24
N PHE A 271 -1.29 5.88 9.93
CA PHE A 271 -1.05 6.88 8.92
C PHE A 271 -1.87 6.58 7.65
N VAL A 272 -2.00 7.58 6.78
CA VAL A 272 -2.66 7.44 5.47
C VAL A 272 -1.74 7.96 4.37
N GLU A 273 -1.69 7.24 3.25
CA GLU A 273 -0.74 7.49 2.17
C GLU A 273 -1.40 7.43 0.79
N ASP A 274 -1.01 8.34 -0.12
CA ASP A 274 -1.19 8.18 -1.57
C ASP A 274 -0.06 7.34 -2.16
N PHE A 275 -0.40 6.11 -2.54
CA PHE A 275 0.54 5.09 -3.01
C PHE A 275 1.10 5.34 -4.43
N TYR A 276 0.70 6.43 -5.11
CA TYR A 276 1.41 6.91 -6.30
C TYR A 276 2.73 7.63 -5.95
N CYS A 277 2.87 8.04 -4.70
CA CYS A 277 4.17 8.45 -4.19
C CYS A 277 5.15 7.29 -4.18
N PHE A 278 6.44 7.61 -4.28
CA PHE A 278 7.47 6.63 -4.06
C PHE A 278 7.48 6.19 -2.60
N HIS A 279 7.49 4.89 -2.40
CA HIS A 279 7.64 4.28 -1.10
C HIS A 279 8.46 2.99 -1.20
N LYS A 280 8.94 2.52 -0.06
CA LYS A 280 9.55 1.21 0.11
C LYS A 280 9.40 0.74 1.54
N LEU A 281 9.74 -0.50 1.75
CA LEU A 281 9.96 -1.07 3.06
C LEU A 281 11.46 -1.24 3.32
N THR A 282 11.94 -0.97 4.54
CA THR A 282 13.23 -1.51 4.99
C THR A 282 13.05 -2.93 5.52
N LEU A 283 14.02 -3.80 5.26
CA LEU A 283 13.95 -5.19 5.73
C LEU A 283 14.07 -5.20 7.26
N PRO A 284 13.17 -5.87 8.00
CA PRO A 284 13.38 -6.11 9.42
C PRO A 284 14.57 -7.06 9.61
N MET A 285 15.41 -6.81 10.61
CA MET A 285 16.56 -7.66 10.94
C MET A 285 16.33 -8.46 12.22
N SER A 286 15.65 -7.88 13.22
CA SER A 286 15.49 -8.52 14.53
C SER A 286 14.05 -8.96 14.85
N ARG A 287 13.03 -8.23 14.39
CA ARG A 287 11.63 -8.46 14.77
C ARG A 287 10.69 -8.47 13.58
N SER A 288 9.68 -9.33 13.63
CA SER A 288 8.63 -9.35 12.62
C SER A 288 7.74 -8.13 12.71
N ARG A 289 7.42 -7.55 11.55
CA ARG A 289 6.50 -6.41 11.43
C ARG A 289 5.13 -6.91 10.99
N LEU A 290 4.09 -6.57 11.75
CA LEU A 290 2.70 -6.73 11.32
C LEU A 290 2.07 -5.37 11.05
N ILE A 291 1.40 -5.24 9.92
CA ILE A 291 0.65 -4.03 9.54
C ILE A 291 -0.76 -4.43 9.10
N LEU A 292 -1.74 -3.60 9.44
CA LEU A 292 -3.09 -3.60 8.86
C LEU A 292 -3.18 -2.54 7.78
N GLU A 293 -3.79 -2.87 6.65
CA GLU A 293 -4.04 -1.97 5.53
C GLU A 293 -5.54 -1.93 5.23
N VAL A 294 -6.12 -0.75 5.10
CA VAL A 294 -7.50 -0.52 4.61
C VAL A 294 -7.43 0.40 3.41
N LYS A 295 -7.99 -0.03 2.28
CA LYS A 295 -7.72 0.60 0.99
C LYS A 295 -8.95 1.16 0.30
N PHE A 296 -8.85 2.41 -0.13
CA PHE A 296 -9.87 3.08 -0.92
C PHE A 296 -9.32 3.59 -2.25
N ALA A 297 -10.10 3.47 -3.31
CA ALA A 297 -9.79 3.94 -4.65
C ALA A 297 -10.99 4.65 -5.28
N MET A 298 -10.80 5.26 -6.46
CA MET A 298 -11.89 5.84 -7.25
C MET A 298 -12.71 4.76 -7.96
N ASN A 299 -12.05 3.68 -8.38
CA ASN A 299 -12.60 2.57 -9.15
C ASN A 299 -12.06 1.23 -8.64
N SER A 300 -12.78 0.16 -8.93
CA SER A 300 -12.29 -1.22 -8.75
C SER A 300 -11.95 -1.82 -10.10
N TYR A 301 -10.74 -2.35 -10.21
CA TYR A 301 -10.27 -3.15 -11.33
C TYR A 301 -10.02 -4.57 -10.85
N LEU A 302 -10.02 -5.53 -11.77
CA LEU A 302 -9.56 -6.87 -11.44
C LEU A 302 -8.05 -6.82 -11.18
N PHE A 303 -7.59 -7.48 -10.12
CA PHE A 303 -6.18 -7.60 -9.71
C PHE A 303 -5.83 -9.05 -9.37
#